data_AF-A0A1H7WIA9-F1
#
_entry.id   AF-A0A1H7WIA9-F1
#
_cell.length_a   1.000
_cell.length_b   1.000
_cell.length_c   1.000
_cell.angle_alpha   90.00
_cell.angle_beta   90.00
_cell.angle_gamma   90.00
#
_symmetry.space_group_name_H-M   'P 1'
#
loop_
_entity.id
_entity.type
_entity.pdbx_description
1 polymer ?
#
loop_
_entity_poly.entity_id
_entity_poly.type
_entity_poly.pdbx_seq_one_letter_code
_entity_poly.pdbx_strand_id
1 'polypeptide(L)'
;MQKKFSKRITVLFLALCFIILSYCLYRNINKAIQPRQQEVQIQEKNEKKVYPNLANYSNVSILVSIKQQKMIIYSGNQVIFKTTVSTGAKDSPTPTGKFAIEAERGDFFYNEESSEGAYYWVSFKDHGTYLFHSVPTDCNGNEIKEEAEKLGTPCSHGCVRMSKEDAKWFYENISEGVTVSIH
;
A
#
# COMPACT_ATOMS: atom_id res chain seq x y z
N MET A 1 -60.58 25.74 34.78
CA MET A 1 -60.72 24.95 33.53
C MET A 1 -59.63 23.87 33.52
N GLN A 2 -59.89 22.68 34.05
CA GLN A 2 -58.91 21.58 34.04
C GLN A 2 -58.97 20.87 32.68
N LYS A 3 -57.91 20.98 31.87
CA LYS A 3 -57.78 20.24 30.60
C LYS A 3 -57.70 18.74 30.93
N LYS A 4 -58.77 17.99 30.66
CA LYS A 4 -58.77 16.52 30.67
C LYS A 4 -57.81 16.04 29.58
N PHE A 5 -56.55 15.81 29.95
CA PHE A 5 -55.59 15.16 29.06
C PHE A 5 -56.10 13.75 28.76
N SER A 6 -56.37 13.48 27.48
CA SER A 6 -56.85 12.19 27.03
C SER A 6 -55.80 11.12 27.35
N LYS A 7 -56.20 10.07 28.09
CA LYS A 7 -55.33 8.92 28.41
C LYS A 7 -54.63 8.35 27.17
N ARG A 8 -55.25 8.46 25.98
CA ARG A 8 -54.66 8.03 24.69
C ARG A 8 -53.46 8.88 24.27
N ILE A 9 -53.48 10.19 24.54
CA ILE A 9 -52.35 11.09 24.25
C ILE A 9 -51.18 10.76 25.17
N THR A 10 -51.44 10.53 26.47
CA THR A 10 -50.38 10.13 27.42
C THR A 10 -49.74 8.79 27.05
N VAL A 11 -50.53 7.81 26.61
CA VAL A 11 -50.01 6.50 26.15
C VAL A 11 -49.16 6.64 24.89
N LEU A 12 -49.57 7.47 23.93
CA LEU A 12 -48.79 7.73 22.70
C LEU A 12 -47.46 8.43 23.01
N PHE A 13 -47.45 9.40 23.94
CA PHE A 13 -46.22 10.07 24.38
C PHE A 13 -45.25 9.11 25.08
N LEU A 14 -45.76 8.22 25.95
CA LEU A 14 -44.93 7.22 26.61
C LEU A 14 -44.34 6.22 25.61
N ALA A 15 -45.13 5.75 24.64
CA ALA A 15 -44.66 4.86 23.58
C ALA A 15 -43.56 5.51 22.73
N LEU A 16 -43.71 6.79 22.37
CA LEU A 16 -42.70 7.54 21.62
C LEU A 16 -41.40 7.72 22.44
N CYS A 17 -41.52 8.02 23.73
CA CYS A 17 -40.36 8.08 24.63
C CYS A 17 -39.61 6.75 24.70
N PHE A 18 -40.30 5.61 24.79
CA PHE A 18 -39.66 4.29 24.79
C PHE A 18 -38.93 3.98 23.48
N ILE A 19 -39.48 4.36 22.33
CA ILE A 19 -38.83 4.17 21.02
C ILE A 19 -37.57 5.05 20.91
N ILE A 20 -37.63 6.29 21.37
CA ILE A 20 -36.47 7.18 21.38
C ILE A 20 -35.39 6.65 22.34
N LEU A 21 -35.79 6.17 23.53
CA LEU A 21 -34.86 5.64 24.51
C LEU A 21 -34.18 4.35 24.03
N SER A 22 -34.93 3.44 23.39
CA SER A 22 -34.40 2.20 22.82
C SER A 22 -33.46 2.48 21.65
N TYR A 23 -33.78 3.44 20.77
CA TYR A 23 -32.90 3.87 19.70
C TYR A 23 -31.61 4.52 20.22
N CYS A 24 -31.71 5.36 21.25
CA CYS A 24 -30.55 5.94 21.92
C CYS A 24 -29.66 4.88 22.56
N LEU A 25 -30.24 3.88 23.23
CA LEU A 25 -29.51 2.75 23.80
C LEU A 25 -28.79 1.95 22.69
N TYR A 26 -29.51 1.59 21.62
CA TYR A 26 -28.98 0.84 20.49
C TYR A 26 -27.79 1.56 19.83
N ARG A 27 -27.91 2.87 19.63
CA ARG A 27 -26.83 3.68 19.05
C ARG A 27 -25.61 3.77 19.97
N ASN A 28 -25.81 3.80 21.28
CA ASN A 28 -24.71 3.84 22.25
C ASN A 28 -23.97 2.49 22.34
N ILE A 29 -24.73 1.39 22.34
CA ILE A 29 -24.18 0.02 22.28
C ILE A 29 -23.35 -0.15 21.01
N ASN A 30 -23.87 0.26 19.84
CA ASN A 30 -23.14 0.13 18.58
C ASN A 30 -21.90 1.04 18.48
N LYS A 31 -21.90 2.22 19.11
CA LYS A 31 -20.67 3.05 19.22
C LYS A 31 -19.60 2.37 20.06
N ALA A 32 -19.98 1.62 21.10
CA ALA A 32 -19.03 0.89 21.95
C ALA A 32 -18.50 -0.40 21.29
N ILE A 33 -19.25 -0.99 20.36
CA ILE A 33 -18.91 -2.25 19.67
C ILE A 33 -18.15 -2.03 18.36
N GLN A 34 -18.08 -0.80 17.83
CA GLN A 34 -17.16 -0.50 16.71
C GLN A 34 -15.77 -0.98 17.09
N PRO A 35 -15.15 -1.89 16.31
CA PRO A 35 -13.80 -2.33 16.60
C PRO A 35 -12.92 -1.08 16.58
N ARG A 36 -12.39 -0.72 17.74
CA ARG A 36 -11.37 0.30 17.87
C ARG A 36 -10.20 -0.22 17.05
N GLN A 37 -10.09 0.21 15.80
CA GLN A 37 -8.86 0.12 15.03
C GLN A 37 -7.89 1.08 15.71
N GLN A 38 -7.36 0.61 16.84
CA GLN A 38 -6.15 1.17 17.39
C GLN A 38 -5.10 0.80 16.36
N GLU A 39 -4.80 1.74 15.47
CA GLU A 39 -3.57 1.68 14.67
C GLU A 39 -2.45 1.43 15.67
N VAL A 40 -1.97 0.20 15.69
CA VAL A 40 -0.75 -0.13 16.40
C VAL A 40 0.33 0.59 15.62
N GLN A 41 0.69 1.78 16.11
CA GLN A 41 1.92 2.46 15.73
C GLN A 41 3.06 1.62 16.32
N ILE A 42 3.34 0.47 15.68
CA ILE A 42 4.56 -0.29 15.94
C ILE A 42 5.67 0.61 15.42
N GLN A 43 6.40 1.23 16.33
CA GLN A 43 7.72 1.74 16.03
C GLN A 43 8.60 0.53 15.66
N GLU A 44 8.59 0.15 14.37
CA GLU A 44 9.47 -0.87 13.79
C GLU A 44 10.90 -0.34 13.72
N LYS A 45 11.53 -0.09 14.87
CA LYS A 45 12.97 0.14 14.94
C LYS A 45 13.64 -1.14 15.44
N ASN A 46 14.31 -1.81 14.50
CA ASN A 46 15.34 -2.85 14.68
C ASN A 46 14.97 -4.33 14.64
N GLU A 47 13.89 -4.75 13.96
CA GLU A 47 13.82 -6.14 13.47
C GLU A 47 14.31 -6.21 12.01
N LYS A 48 15.35 -7.02 11.76
CA LYS A 48 15.85 -7.24 10.41
C LYS A 48 14.74 -7.89 9.59
N LYS A 49 14.31 -7.22 8.52
CA LYS A 49 13.29 -7.73 7.61
C LYS A 49 13.68 -9.11 7.08
N VAL A 50 12.75 -10.06 7.20
CA VAL A 50 12.92 -11.43 6.71
C VAL A 50 12.36 -11.52 5.30
N TYR A 51 13.20 -11.95 4.36
CA TYR A 51 12.81 -12.15 2.97
C TYR A 51 12.53 -13.63 2.68
N PRO A 52 11.46 -13.98 1.93
CA PRO A 52 11.17 -15.36 1.61
C PRO A 52 12.17 -15.91 0.59
N ASN A 53 12.47 -17.21 0.69
CA ASN A 53 13.14 -17.93 -0.39
C ASN A 53 12.08 -18.36 -1.42
N LEU A 54 12.09 -17.71 -2.59
CA LEU A 54 11.08 -17.95 -3.64
C LEU A 54 11.13 -19.36 -4.24
N ALA A 55 12.24 -20.09 -4.11
CA ALA A 55 12.34 -21.48 -4.56
C ALA A 55 11.38 -22.44 -3.81
N ASN A 56 10.87 -22.03 -2.65
CA ASN A 56 9.91 -22.82 -1.86
C ASN A 56 8.44 -22.61 -2.28
N TYR A 57 8.19 -21.74 -3.27
CA TYR A 57 6.85 -21.30 -3.65
C TYR A 57 6.59 -21.56 -5.14
N SER A 58 5.31 -21.61 -5.50
CA SER A 58 4.85 -21.78 -6.89
C SER A 58 3.70 -20.83 -7.16
N ASN A 59 3.46 -20.51 -8.44
CA ASN A 59 2.45 -19.53 -8.84
C ASN A 59 2.68 -18.16 -8.16
N VAL A 60 3.93 -17.69 -8.24
CA VAL A 60 4.33 -16.39 -7.69
C VAL A 60 3.70 -15.27 -8.52
N SER A 61 3.12 -14.28 -7.85
CA SER A 61 2.59 -13.07 -8.49
C SER A 61 2.76 -11.84 -7.60
N ILE A 62 2.80 -10.67 -8.23
CA ILE A 62 3.01 -9.38 -7.59
C ILE A 62 1.76 -8.54 -7.73
N LEU A 63 1.34 -7.92 -6.62
CA LEU A 63 0.27 -6.94 -6.58
C LEU A 63 0.84 -5.63 -6.04
N VAL A 64 0.70 -4.55 -6.79
CA VAL A 64 1.01 -3.19 -6.37
C VAL A 64 -0.29 -2.42 -6.18
N SER A 65 -0.46 -1.80 -5.01
CA SER A 65 -1.58 -0.90 -4.73
C SER A 65 -1.08 0.54 -4.66
N ILE A 66 -1.47 1.36 -5.63
CA ILE A 66 -1.18 2.80 -5.68
C ILE A 66 -1.88 3.50 -4.50
N LYS A 67 -3.12 3.11 -4.17
CA LYS A 67 -3.84 3.74 -3.05
C LYS A 67 -3.13 3.51 -1.70
N GLN A 68 -2.57 2.31 -1.50
CA GLN A 68 -1.95 1.94 -0.23
C GLN A 68 -0.43 2.13 -0.22
N GLN A 69 0.18 2.40 -1.37
CA GLN A 69 1.64 2.49 -1.53
C GLN A 69 2.34 1.23 -0.99
N LYS A 70 1.80 0.07 -1.38
CA LYS A 70 2.27 -1.25 -0.95
C LYS A 70 2.41 -2.20 -2.13
N MET A 71 3.45 -3.00 -2.09
CA MET A 71 3.61 -4.19 -2.92
C MET A 71 3.40 -5.44 -2.06
N ILE A 72 2.68 -6.41 -2.60
CA ILE A 72 2.44 -7.71 -2.00
C ILE A 72 2.85 -8.77 -3.00
N ILE A 73 3.58 -9.79 -2.53
CA ILE A 73 3.89 -10.98 -3.32
C ILE A 73 3.06 -12.13 -2.79
N TYR A 74 2.43 -12.84 -3.71
CA TYR A 74 1.60 -14.00 -3.45
C TYR A 74 2.24 -15.27 -3.99
N SER A 75 1.96 -16.40 -3.33
CA SER A 75 2.09 -17.76 -3.86
C SER A 75 0.68 -18.34 -3.94
N GLY A 76 0.05 -18.32 -5.12
CA GLY A 76 -1.39 -18.58 -5.23
C GLY A 76 -2.21 -17.58 -4.38
N ASN A 77 -2.91 -18.07 -3.36
CA ASN A 77 -3.72 -17.23 -2.45
C ASN A 77 -2.98 -16.81 -1.16
N GLN A 78 -1.76 -17.30 -0.95
CA GLN A 78 -0.99 -16.99 0.25
C GLN A 78 -0.15 -15.73 0.03
N VAL A 79 -0.23 -14.77 0.95
CA VAL A 79 0.73 -13.66 1.00
C VAL A 79 2.05 -14.17 1.56
N ILE A 80 3.14 -14.00 0.81
CA ILE A 80 4.49 -14.45 1.21
C ILE A 80 5.44 -13.29 1.49
N PHE A 81 5.15 -12.10 0.95
CA PHE A 81 5.93 -10.89 1.22
C PHE A 81 5.07 -9.64 1.10
N LYS A 82 5.38 -8.61 1.89
CA LYS A 82 4.79 -7.28 1.80
C LYS A 82 5.86 -6.23 2.01
N THR A 83 5.80 -5.15 1.24
CA THR A 83 6.63 -3.98 1.50
C THR A 83 5.93 -2.68 1.11
N THR A 84 6.39 -1.59 1.71
CA THR A 84 6.07 -0.23 1.31
C THR A 84 6.79 0.10 0.00
N VAL A 85 6.10 0.77 -0.91
CA VAL A 85 6.64 1.23 -2.19
C VAL A 85 6.20 2.67 -2.44
N SER A 86 6.83 3.33 -3.39
CA SER A 86 6.42 4.64 -3.88
C SER A 86 6.18 4.60 -5.39
N THR A 87 4.93 4.79 -5.82
CA THR A 87 4.54 4.79 -7.23
C THR A 87 4.66 6.19 -7.85
N GLY A 88 4.29 6.31 -9.12
CA GLY A 88 4.26 7.56 -9.87
C GLY A 88 3.36 8.61 -9.24
N ALA A 89 3.79 9.88 -9.33
CA ALA A 89 3.01 11.03 -8.91
C ALA A 89 1.79 11.24 -9.80
N LYS A 90 0.91 12.19 -9.45
CA LYS A 90 -0.35 12.42 -10.16
C LYS A 90 -0.15 12.84 -11.62
N ASP A 91 0.89 13.62 -11.88
CA ASP A 91 1.29 14.14 -13.18
C ASP A 91 2.14 13.15 -13.99
N SER A 92 2.68 12.12 -13.34
CA SER A 92 3.49 11.07 -13.94
C SER A 92 3.11 9.69 -13.36
N PRO A 93 1.86 9.25 -13.56
CA PRO A 93 1.30 8.09 -12.85
C PRO A 93 1.94 6.77 -13.29
N THR A 94 2.09 5.85 -12.34
CA THR A 94 2.38 4.45 -12.68
C THR A 94 1.18 3.86 -13.44
N PRO A 95 1.40 3.16 -14.56
CA PRO A 95 0.31 2.58 -15.34
C PRO A 95 -0.39 1.48 -14.53
N THR A 96 -1.73 1.48 -14.57
CA THR A 96 -2.56 0.43 -13.97
C THR A 96 -2.82 -0.69 -14.96
N GLY A 97 -3.06 -1.90 -14.47
CA GLY A 97 -3.35 -3.06 -15.31
C GLY A 97 -2.56 -4.30 -14.90
N LYS A 98 -2.41 -5.22 -15.87
CA LYS A 98 -1.65 -6.45 -15.72
C LYS A 98 -0.44 -6.40 -16.65
N PHE A 99 0.72 -6.69 -16.09
CA PHE A 99 2.01 -6.73 -16.75
C PHE A 99 2.74 -8.01 -16.36
N ALA A 100 3.95 -8.18 -16.86
CA ALA A 100 4.85 -9.24 -16.44
C ALA A 100 6.25 -8.65 -16.26
N ILE A 101 7.03 -9.22 -15.35
CA ILE A 101 8.45 -8.89 -15.23
C ILE A 101 9.15 -9.20 -16.55
N GLU A 102 9.86 -8.22 -17.09
CA GLU A 102 10.61 -8.33 -18.33
C GLU A 102 12.06 -8.78 -18.04
N ALA A 103 12.80 -9.10 -19.10
CA ALA A 103 14.17 -9.60 -18.98
C ALA A 103 15.15 -8.50 -18.52
N GLU A 104 14.86 -7.25 -18.88
CA GLU A 104 15.71 -6.09 -18.63
C GLU A 104 15.78 -5.77 -17.13
N ARG A 105 17.00 -5.82 -16.61
CA ARG A 105 17.34 -5.46 -15.23
C ARG A 105 18.82 -5.09 -15.14
N GLY A 106 19.21 -4.40 -14.07
CA GLY A 106 20.61 -4.09 -13.83
C GLY A 106 20.90 -3.52 -12.45
N ASP A 107 22.19 -3.49 -12.12
CA ASP A 107 22.64 -3.13 -10.78
C ASP A 107 22.47 -1.63 -10.50
N PHE A 108 22.68 -0.76 -11.50
CA PHE A 108 22.60 0.69 -11.35
C PHE A 108 22.24 1.36 -12.68
N PHE A 109 21.56 2.51 -12.61
CA PHE A 109 21.44 3.46 -13.71
C PHE A 109 21.55 4.90 -13.16
N TYR A 110 21.92 5.84 -14.04
CA TYR A 110 21.85 7.26 -13.78
C TYR A 110 21.24 7.98 -14.98
N ASN A 111 20.28 8.88 -14.73
CA ASN A 111 19.68 9.72 -15.74
C ASN A 111 20.10 11.18 -15.49
N GLU A 112 20.85 11.76 -16.42
CA GLU A 112 21.32 13.13 -16.34
C GLU A 112 20.18 14.16 -16.40
N GLU A 113 19.12 13.89 -17.17
CA GLU A 113 18.00 14.82 -17.34
C GLU A 113 17.23 15.04 -16.03
N SER A 114 17.03 13.96 -15.26
CA SER A 114 16.41 14.04 -13.92
C SER A 114 17.43 14.25 -12.80
N SER A 115 18.74 14.16 -13.10
CA SER A 115 19.82 14.16 -12.11
C SER A 115 19.66 13.08 -11.02
N GLU A 116 19.00 11.97 -11.34
CA GLU A 116 18.69 10.87 -10.42
C GLU A 116 19.28 9.56 -10.96
N GLY A 117 19.84 8.76 -10.07
CA GLY A 117 20.15 7.34 -10.31
C GLY A 117 19.32 6.42 -9.42
N ALA A 118 19.45 5.12 -9.64
CA ALA A 118 18.90 4.13 -8.72
C ALA A 118 19.61 2.78 -8.87
N TYR A 119 19.57 1.98 -7.79
CA TYR A 119 20.08 0.62 -7.78
C TYR A 119 18.99 -0.42 -8.05
N TYR A 120 19.42 -1.59 -8.52
CA TYR A 120 18.65 -2.84 -8.58
C TYR A 120 17.35 -2.69 -9.35
N TRP A 121 17.44 -2.19 -10.58
CA TRP A 121 16.28 -1.93 -11.39
C TRP A 121 15.81 -3.20 -12.10
N VAL A 122 14.50 -3.40 -12.19
CA VAL A 122 13.84 -4.51 -12.89
C VAL A 122 12.68 -3.96 -13.71
N SER A 123 12.68 -4.22 -15.01
CA SER A 123 11.61 -3.76 -15.90
C SER A 123 10.35 -4.60 -15.76
N PHE A 124 9.19 -3.94 -15.87
CA PHE A 124 7.90 -4.61 -15.94
C PHE A 124 7.03 -4.13 -17.10
N LYS A 125 7.45 -3.08 -17.83
CA LYS A 125 6.71 -2.55 -18.98
C LYS A 125 7.60 -1.68 -19.87
N ASP A 126 7.37 -1.81 -21.17
CA ASP A 126 7.96 -1.00 -22.24
C ASP A 126 9.49 -1.04 -22.22
N HIS A 127 10.06 -2.23 -22.01
CA HIS A 127 11.49 -2.54 -22.17
C HIS A 127 12.43 -1.53 -21.48
N GLY A 128 12.18 -1.29 -20.19
CA GLY A 128 13.01 -0.42 -19.35
C GLY A 128 12.44 0.96 -19.09
N THR A 129 11.26 1.30 -19.63
CA THR A 129 10.60 2.59 -19.33
C THR A 129 9.98 2.61 -17.93
N TYR A 130 9.36 1.49 -17.50
CA TYR A 130 8.77 1.39 -16.18
C TYR A 130 9.43 0.27 -15.36
N LEU A 131 9.98 0.69 -14.22
CA LEU A 131 10.90 -0.12 -13.43
C LEU A 131 10.41 -0.27 -11.99
N PHE A 132 10.71 -1.40 -11.37
CA PHE A 132 10.92 -1.49 -9.93
C PHE A 132 12.37 -1.13 -9.64
N HIS A 133 12.68 -0.27 -8.68
CA HIS A 133 14.06 0.08 -8.32
C HIS A 133 14.17 0.67 -6.90
N SER A 134 15.39 0.87 -6.41
CA SER A 134 15.62 1.52 -5.12
C SER A 134 15.12 2.98 -5.11
N VAL A 135 15.05 3.59 -3.94
CA VAL A 135 14.96 5.06 -3.83
C VAL A 135 16.10 5.74 -4.62
N PRO A 136 15.87 6.97 -5.12
CA PRO A 136 16.84 7.70 -5.94
C PRO A 136 18.19 7.93 -5.27
N THR A 137 19.22 8.01 -6.09
CA THR A 137 20.59 8.34 -5.71
C THR A 137 21.11 9.54 -6.50
N ASP A 138 22.16 10.18 -5.99
CA ASP A 138 22.97 11.11 -6.77
C ASP A 138 23.81 10.36 -7.81
N CYS A 139 24.61 11.10 -8.60
CA CYS A 139 25.51 10.55 -9.61
C CYS A 139 26.64 9.68 -9.05
N ASN A 140 26.93 9.79 -7.75
CA ASN A 140 27.94 8.99 -7.06
C ASN A 140 27.33 7.73 -6.42
N GLY A 141 26.01 7.53 -6.54
CA GLY A 141 25.30 6.41 -5.94
C GLY A 141 24.97 6.60 -4.46
N ASN A 142 25.08 7.81 -3.92
CA ASN A 142 24.59 8.11 -2.57
C ASN A 142 23.08 8.30 -2.62
N GLU A 143 22.36 7.66 -1.69
CA GLU A 143 20.92 7.84 -1.57
C GLU A 143 20.56 9.32 -1.34
N ILE A 144 19.61 9.84 -2.12
CA ILE A 144 19.07 11.19 -1.92
C ILE A 144 18.08 11.11 -0.78
N LYS A 145 18.48 11.62 0.38
CA LYS A 145 17.73 11.49 1.64
C LYS A 145 16.31 12.03 1.53
N GLU A 146 16.14 13.17 0.87
CA GLU A 146 14.83 13.81 0.68
C GLU A 146 13.88 12.96 -0.17
N GLU A 147 14.41 12.18 -1.11
CA GLU A 147 13.61 11.24 -1.91
C GLU A 147 13.31 9.95 -1.14
N ALA A 148 14.26 9.47 -0.34
CA ALA A 148 14.05 8.32 0.53
C ALA A 148 12.97 8.58 1.60
N GLU A 149 12.92 9.79 2.15
CA GLU A 149 11.87 10.20 3.11
C GLU A 149 10.46 10.23 2.51
N LYS A 150 10.32 10.27 1.18
CA LYS A 150 9.02 10.20 0.48
C LYS A 150 8.49 8.77 0.32
N LEU A 151 9.30 7.75 0.65
CA LEU A 151 8.90 6.35 0.48
C LEU A 151 7.57 6.06 1.18
N GLY A 152 6.62 5.46 0.45
CA GLY A 152 5.24 5.26 0.92
C GLY A 152 4.26 6.34 0.48
N THR A 153 4.70 7.29 -0.36
CA THR A 153 3.84 8.27 -1.04
C THR A 153 4.04 8.22 -2.56
N PRO A 154 3.02 8.57 -3.38
CA PRO A 154 3.21 8.67 -4.83
C PRO A 154 4.15 9.83 -5.17
N CYS A 155 5.36 9.54 -5.67
CA CYS A 155 6.42 10.54 -5.83
C CYS A 155 7.36 10.31 -7.02
N SER A 156 7.26 9.19 -7.74
CA SER A 156 8.15 8.89 -8.87
C SER A 156 7.64 9.44 -10.20
N HIS A 157 8.42 9.27 -11.26
CA HIS A 157 8.04 9.55 -12.65
C HIS A 157 7.33 8.37 -13.35
N GLY A 158 6.71 7.46 -12.57
CA GLY A 158 5.95 6.31 -13.08
C GLY A 158 6.50 4.96 -12.62
N CYS A 159 7.76 4.89 -12.22
CA CYS A 159 8.38 3.70 -11.64
C CYS A 159 7.85 3.35 -10.23
N VAL A 160 8.15 2.15 -9.75
CA VAL A 160 7.84 1.70 -8.40
C VAL A 160 9.12 1.70 -7.57
N ARG A 161 9.28 2.72 -6.72
CA ARG A 161 10.44 2.91 -5.83
C ARG A 161 10.29 2.04 -4.57
N MET A 162 11.38 1.45 -4.11
CA MET A 162 11.46 0.55 -2.95
C MET A 162 12.66 0.96 -2.06
N SER A 163 12.73 0.49 -0.81
CA SER A 163 13.98 0.60 -0.04
C SER A 163 15.13 -0.09 -0.80
N LYS A 164 16.38 0.31 -0.56
CA LYS A 164 17.53 -0.28 -1.25
C LYS A 164 17.63 -1.79 -0.98
N GLU A 165 17.35 -2.22 0.24
CA GLU A 165 17.35 -3.64 0.62
C GLU A 165 16.23 -4.42 -0.07
N ASP A 166 15.02 -3.86 -0.14
CA ASP A 166 13.90 -4.52 -0.82
C ASP A 166 14.12 -4.60 -2.32
N ALA A 167 14.64 -3.54 -2.94
CA ALA A 167 14.98 -3.51 -4.37
C ALA A 167 16.04 -4.56 -4.70
N LYS A 168 17.10 -4.67 -3.87
CA LYS A 168 18.13 -5.70 -4.03
C LYS A 168 17.55 -7.10 -3.98
N TRP A 169 16.76 -7.41 -2.96
CA TRP A 169 16.14 -8.72 -2.85
C TRP A 169 15.21 -9.01 -4.02
N PHE A 170 14.40 -8.02 -4.43
CA PHE A 170 13.49 -8.16 -5.56
C PHE A 170 14.25 -8.46 -6.86
N TYR A 171 15.29 -7.70 -7.15
CA TYR A 171 16.17 -7.87 -8.32
C TYR A 171 16.81 -9.25 -8.39
N GLU A 172 17.30 -9.77 -7.26
CA GLU A 172 17.97 -11.06 -7.18
C GLU A 172 17.01 -12.26 -7.27
N ASN A 173 15.75 -12.11 -6.86
CA ASN A 173 14.88 -13.26 -6.62
C ASN A 173 13.69 -13.35 -7.57
N ILE A 174 13.20 -12.23 -8.13
CA ILE A 174 12.01 -12.25 -8.98
C ILE A 174 12.38 -12.62 -10.41
N SER A 175 11.87 -13.76 -10.86
CA SER A 175 12.08 -14.26 -12.21
C SER A 175 11.29 -13.46 -13.26
N GLU A 176 11.80 -13.45 -14.49
CA GLU A 176 11.06 -13.02 -15.68
C GLU A 176 9.71 -13.75 -15.81
N GLY A 177 8.71 -13.06 -16.35
CA GLY A 177 7.37 -13.62 -16.59
C GLY A 177 6.46 -13.64 -15.36
N VAL A 178 6.96 -13.33 -14.15
CA VAL A 178 6.11 -13.17 -12.97
C VAL A 178 5.08 -12.08 -13.23
N THR A 179 3.81 -12.38 -13.00
CA THR A 179 2.72 -11.42 -13.24
C THR A 179 2.78 -10.27 -12.25
N VAL A 180 2.62 -9.05 -12.75
CA VAL A 180 2.51 -7.83 -11.95
C VAL A 180 1.12 -7.22 -12.19
N SER A 181 0.34 -7.06 -11.13
CA SER A 181 -0.97 -6.37 -11.20
C SER A 181 -0.90 -5.05 -10.44
N ILE A 182 -1.23 -3.94 -11.08
CA ILE A 182 -1.15 -2.59 -10.51
C ILE A 182 -2.54 -1.95 -10.50
N HIS A 183 -2.97 -1.42 -9.35
CA HIS A 183 -4.29 -0.81 -9.15
C HIS A 183 -4.29 0.36 -8.16
#